data_AF-A0A2V8EFZ5-F1
#
_entry.id   AF-A0A2V8EFZ5-F1
#
_cell.length_a   1.000
_cell.length_b   1.000
_cell.length_c   1.000
_cell.angle_alpha   90.00
_cell.angle_beta   90.00
_cell.angle_gamma   90.00
#
_symmetry.space_group_name_H-M   'P 1'
#
loop_
_entity.id
_entity.type
_entity.pdbx_description
1 polymer ?
#
loop_
_entity_poly.entity_id
_entity_poly.type
_entity_poly.pdbx_seq_one_letter_code
_entity_poly.pdbx_strand_id
1 'polypeptide(L)'
;MTRTLPGACVALSMRGTALVVGVLVANGHARIGRFGWKSQHASLESFAVDAYLNEMGITTPLLPDENTSSGRDVSAFDPVPDPEDDGQDALAFANFMRATKKTRPVVPSRPRYWRGNRSSSGRAARPAISRRSRPRPRARSSTAAN
;
A
#
# COMPACT_ATOMS: atom_id res chain seq x y z
N MET A 1 -25.11 8.63 -43.49
CA MET A 1 -24.73 9.31 -42.24
C MET A 1 -24.03 8.31 -41.33
N THR A 2 -22.70 8.31 -41.36
CA THR A 2 -21.81 7.39 -40.65
C THR A 2 -21.52 7.89 -39.24
N ARG A 3 -21.69 7.02 -38.23
CA ARG A 3 -21.00 7.20 -36.95
C ARG A 3 -20.61 5.83 -36.39
N THR A 4 -19.50 5.31 -36.88
CA THR A 4 -18.73 4.23 -36.26
C THR A 4 -18.24 4.76 -34.91
N LEU A 5 -18.79 4.25 -33.80
CA LEU A 5 -18.20 4.47 -32.48
C LEU A 5 -16.88 3.68 -32.44
N PRO A 6 -15.73 4.31 -32.15
CA PRO A 6 -14.52 3.54 -31.96
C PRO A 6 -14.67 2.73 -30.68
N GLY A 7 -14.89 1.43 -30.86
CA GLY A 7 -14.51 0.42 -29.89
C GLY A 7 -13.00 0.50 -29.72
N ALA A 8 -12.54 1.41 -28.86
CA ALA A 8 -11.20 1.35 -28.33
C ALA A 8 -11.16 0.13 -27.42
N CYS A 9 -10.70 -0.99 -27.97
CA CYS A 9 -10.10 -2.07 -27.20
C CYS A 9 -9.06 -1.41 -26.27
N VAL A 10 -9.36 -1.33 -24.97
CA VAL A 10 -8.37 -0.94 -23.95
C VAL A 10 -7.42 -2.12 -23.79
N ALA A 11 -6.60 -2.35 -24.80
CA ALA A 11 -5.49 -3.30 -24.78
C ALA A 11 -4.21 -2.62 -25.22
N LEU A 12 -4.01 -1.36 -24.83
CA LEU A 12 -2.71 -0.70 -24.92
C LEU A 12 -2.24 -0.38 -23.49
N SER A 13 -1.20 -1.11 -23.05
CA SER A 13 -0.45 -0.84 -21.82
C SER A 13 -1.21 -1.12 -20.51
N MET A 14 -1.41 -2.40 -20.16
CA MET A 14 -1.52 -2.78 -18.75
C MET A 14 -0.16 -2.55 -18.06
N ARG A 15 0.09 -1.30 -17.68
CA ARG A 15 1.05 -0.96 -16.62
C ARG A 15 0.28 -1.07 -15.30
N GLY A 16 0.94 -1.54 -14.24
CA GLY A 16 0.30 -1.69 -12.94
C GLY A 16 -0.50 -0.44 -12.58
N THR A 17 -1.82 -0.57 -12.53
CA THR A 17 -2.72 0.53 -12.21
C THR A 17 -2.89 0.56 -10.70
N ALA A 18 -2.65 1.72 -10.08
CA ALA A 18 -2.87 1.88 -8.66
C ALA A 18 -4.38 1.82 -8.39
N LEU A 19 -4.78 0.93 -7.48
CA LEU A 19 -6.18 0.77 -7.09
C LEU A 19 -6.55 1.92 -6.13
N VAL A 20 -7.58 2.70 -6.49
CA VAL A 20 -8.10 3.80 -5.68
C VAL A 20 -9.41 3.35 -5.07
N VAL A 21 -9.49 3.39 -3.74
CA VAL A 21 -10.64 2.90 -2.96
C VAL A 21 -11.17 3.97 -2.04
N GLY A 22 -12.48 3.95 -1.80
CA GLY A 22 -13.10 4.76 -0.77
C GLY A 22 -12.64 4.30 0.61
N VAL A 23 -12.31 5.24 1.48
CA VAL A 23 -11.98 4.93 2.88
C VAL A 23 -13.24 5.04 3.73
N LEU A 24 -13.59 3.95 4.39
CA LEU A 24 -14.81 3.85 5.19
C LEU A 24 -14.85 4.88 6.32
N VAL A 25 -13.75 5.00 7.08
CA VAL A 25 -13.58 6.00 8.14
C VAL A 25 -13.51 7.45 7.66
N ALA A 26 -13.40 7.67 6.36
CA ALA A 26 -13.36 9.00 5.76
C ALA A 26 -14.56 9.19 4.82
N ASN A 27 -15.71 8.60 5.14
CA ASN A 27 -16.97 8.76 4.41
C ASN A 27 -16.82 8.51 2.90
N GLY A 28 -16.01 7.52 2.52
CA GLY A 28 -15.78 7.14 1.12
C GLY A 28 -14.76 8.00 0.36
N HIS A 29 -14.04 8.91 1.02
CA HIS A 29 -12.97 9.67 0.36
C HIS A 29 -11.93 8.74 -0.29
N ALA A 30 -11.68 8.97 -1.57
CA ALA A 30 -10.82 8.16 -2.40
C ALA A 30 -9.34 8.26 -1.95
N ARG A 31 -8.72 7.11 -1.68
CA ARG A 31 -7.28 6.98 -1.39
C ARG A 31 -6.70 5.76 -2.09
N ILE A 32 -5.39 5.76 -2.30
CA ILE A 32 -4.69 4.60 -2.88
C ILE A 32 -4.73 3.44 -1.89
N GLY A 33 -5.14 2.28 -2.37
CA GLY A 33 -5.16 1.03 -1.64
C GLY A 33 -3.76 0.57 -1.23
N ARG A 34 -3.64 0.05 -0.01
CA ARG A 34 -2.36 -0.37 0.60
C ARG A 34 -2.45 -1.68 1.38
N PHE A 35 -3.65 -2.05 1.80
CA PHE A 35 -3.90 -3.20 2.67
C PHE A 35 -4.76 -4.24 1.95
N GLY A 36 -4.58 -5.49 2.35
CA GLY A 36 -5.16 -6.67 1.70
C GLY A 36 -4.35 -7.14 0.48
N TRP A 37 -4.62 -8.38 0.05
CA TRP A 37 -3.87 -9.05 -1.01
C TRP A 37 -3.93 -8.29 -2.35
N LYS A 38 -5.05 -7.63 -2.63
CA LYS A 38 -5.26 -6.87 -3.87
C LYS A 38 -5.20 -5.36 -3.65
N SER A 39 -4.71 -4.91 -2.49
CA SER A 39 -4.75 -3.50 -2.10
C SER A 39 -6.18 -2.94 -2.13
N GLN A 40 -7.16 -3.74 -1.70
CA GLN A 40 -8.57 -3.33 -1.71
C GLN A 40 -8.92 -2.33 -0.60
N HIS A 41 -8.04 -2.12 0.38
CA HIS A 41 -8.26 -1.18 1.49
C HIS A 41 -7.16 -0.13 1.57
N ALA A 42 -7.53 1.15 1.78
CA ALA A 42 -6.56 2.24 1.92
C ALA A 42 -6.24 2.63 3.38
N SER A 43 -7.10 2.24 4.34
CA SER A 43 -6.90 2.39 5.78
C SER A 43 -6.79 1.03 6.45
N LEU A 44 -5.93 0.93 7.46
CA LEU A 44 -5.81 -0.27 8.29
C LEU A 44 -7.09 -0.53 9.11
N GLU A 45 -7.80 0.53 9.47
CA GLU A 45 -9.06 0.44 10.21
C GLU A 45 -10.21 -0.04 9.31
N SER A 46 -10.30 0.47 8.08
CA SER A 46 -11.25 -0.09 7.10
C SER A 46 -10.94 -1.55 6.77
N PHE A 47 -9.66 -1.94 6.75
CA PHE A 47 -9.26 -3.34 6.62
C PHE A 47 -9.66 -4.18 7.83
N ALA A 48 -9.53 -3.65 9.06
CA ALA A 48 -9.95 -4.35 10.27
C ALA A 48 -11.47 -4.55 10.30
N VAL A 49 -12.24 -3.50 10.02
CA VAL A 49 -13.71 -3.55 9.98
C VAL A 49 -14.22 -4.53 8.92
N ASP A 50 -13.63 -4.50 7.72
CA ASP A 50 -13.96 -5.47 6.66
C ASP A 50 -13.65 -6.91 7.10
N ALA A 51 -12.63 -7.09 7.94
CA ALA A 51 -12.29 -8.40 8.48
C ALA A 51 -13.22 -8.88 9.60
N TYR A 52 -13.75 -7.94 10.39
CA TYR A 52 -14.79 -8.24 11.37
C TYR A 52 -16.03 -8.79 10.67
N LEU A 53 -16.49 -8.13 9.62
CA LEU A 53 -17.66 -8.58 8.86
C LEU A 53 -17.40 -9.88 8.09
N ASN A 54 -16.36 -9.94 7.26
CA ASN A 54 -16.21 -11.04 6.29
C ASN A 54 -15.54 -12.30 6.86
N GLU A 55 -14.69 -12.17 7.88
CA GLU A 55 -13.96 -13.31 8.45
C GLU A 55 -14.53 -13.74 9.80
N MET A 56 -15.04 -12.80 10.61
CA MET A 56 -15.58 -13.12 11.93
C MET A 56 -17.12 -13.12 11.98
N GLY A 57 -17.80 -12.42 11.05
CA GLY A 57 -19.25 -12.25 11.09
C GLY A 57 -19.69 -11.34 12.25
N ILE A 58 -18.98 -10.22 12.44
CA ILE A 58 -19.30 -9.20 13.43
C ILE A 58 -19.51 -7.88 12.68
N THR A 59 -20.71 -7.32 12.77
CA THR A 59 -21.03 -6.02 12.20
C THR A 59 -20.55 -4.88 13.11
N THR A 60 -20.28 -3.73 12.49
CA THR A 60 -19.74 -2.53 13.18
C THR A 60 -20.48 -1.30 12.67
N PRO A 61 -20.39 -0.12 13.31
CA PRO A 61 -21.13 1.06 12.84
C PRO A 61 -20.73 1.54 11.43
N LEU A 62 -19.55 1.11 10.97
CA LEU A 62 -19.04 1.42 9.64
C LEU A 62 -19.51 0.43 8.56
N LEU A 63 -19.85 -0.81 8.94
CA LEU A 63 -20.49 -1.84 8.12
C LEU A 63 -21.58 -2.51 8.97
N PRO A 64 -22.79 -1.92 9.05
CA PRO A 64 -23.82 -2.39 9.96
C PRO A 64 -24.65 -3.55 9.41
N ASP A 65 -24.53 -3.85 8.12
CA ASP A 65 -25.33 -4.87 7.46
C ASP A 65 -24.52 -6.16 7.29
N GLU A 66 -25.08 -7.28 7.76
CA GLU A 66 -24.49 -8.62 7.63
C GLU A 66 -24.43 -9.10 6.16
N ASN A 67 -23.52 -10.03 5.88
CA ASN A 67 -23.38 -10.59 4.54
C ASN A 67 -24.52 -11.53 4.16
N THR A 68 -25.13 -11.29 2.99
CA THR A 68 -26.15 -12.20 2.45
C THR A 68 -25.58 -13.54 2.00
N SER A 69 -26.35 -14.62 2.14
CA SER A 69 -26.00 -15.93 1.60
C SER A 69 -26.53 -16.08 0.18
N SER A 70 -25.65 -15.95 -0.82
CA SER A 70 -26.04 -15.98 -2.25
C SER A 70 -27.16 -14.98 -2.60
N GLY A 71 -27.13 -13.79 -1.98
CA GLY A 71 -28.15 -12.75 -2.15
C GLY A 71 -29.45 -13.00 -1.37
N ARG A 72 -29.49 -14.02 -0.51
CA ARG A 72 -30.60 -14.26 0.42
C ARG A 72 -30.27 -13.67 1.78
N ASP A 73 -31.25 -12.96 2.32
CA ASP A 73 -31.17 -12.43 3.68
C ASP A 73 -31.06 -13.58 4.68
N VAL A 74 -30.18 -13.40 5.66
CA VAL A 74 -29.88 -14.36 6.73
C VAL A 74 -30.28 -13.84 8.11
N SER A 75 -30.82 -12.61 8.20
CA SER A 75 -31.26 -11.97 9.45
C SER A 75 -32.23 -12.84 10.28
N ALA A 76 -33.04 -13.66 9.63
CA ALA A 76 -33.96 -14.59 10.30
C ALA A 76 -33.25 -15.68 11.13
N PHE A 77 -31.96 -15.92 10.88
CA PHE A 77 -31.14 -16.89 11.60
C PHE A 77 -30.19 -16.23 12.60
N ASP A 78 -30.19 -14.90 12.68
CA ASP A 78 -29.39 -14.14 13.62
C ASP A 78 -30.25 -13.68 14.82
N PRO A 79 -29.96 -14.17 16.04
CA PRO A 79 -30.67 -13.74 17.23
C PRO A 79 -30.14 -12.40 17.80
N VAL A 80 -29.00 -11.90 17.34
CA VAL A 80 -28.35 -10.69 17.88
C VAL A 80 -28.71 -9.47 17.01
N PRO A 81 -29.07 -8.32 17.61
CA PRO A 81 -29.31 -7.10 16.84
C PRO A 81 -28.03 -6.44 16.34
N ASP A 82 -28.04 -6.01 15.08
CA ASP A 82 -26.98 -5.20 14.47
C ASP A 82 -27.03 -3.71 14.89
N PRO A 83 -25.89 -3.02 15.03
CA PRO A 83 -24.54 -3.56 14.96
C PRO A 83 -24.09 -4.25 16.26
N GLU A 84 -23.37 -5.38 16.20
CA GLU A 84 -22.94 -6.10 17.41
C GLU A 84 -21.74 -5.47 18.12
N ASP A 85 -20.84 -4.81 17.37
CA ASP A 85 -19.73 -4.03 17.91
C ASP A 85 -20.02 -2.53 17.83
N ASP A 86 -19.50 -1.76 18.78
CA ASP A 86 -19.61 -0.29 18.81
C ASP A 86 -18.49 0.42 18.00
N GLY A 87 -17.61 -0.36 17.37
CA GLY A 87 -16.47 0.08 16.58
C GLY A 87 -15.20 0.35 17.39
N GLN A 88 -15.27 0.34 18.73
CA GLN A 88 -14.08 0.54 19.58
C GLN A 88 -13.12 -0.63 19.46
N ASP A 89 -13.62 -1.86 19.40
CA ASP A 89 -12.78 -3.05 19.31
C ASP A 89 -12.07 -3.14 17.95
N ALA A 90 -12.78 -2.86 16.84
CA ALA A 90 -12.17 -2.80 15.52
C ALA A 90 -11.07 -1.71 15.43
N LEU A 91 -11.29 -0.54 16.05
CA LEU A 91 -10.30 0.52 16.14
C LEU A 91 -9.11 0.13 17.03
N ALA A 92 -9.37 -0.50 18.18
CA ALA A 92 -8.33 -1.00 19.08
C ALA A 92 -7.47 -2.06 18.40
N PHE A 93 -8.08 -2.97 17.64
CA PHE A 93 -7.38 -3.98 16.85
C PHE A 93 -6.48 -3.34 15.79
N ALA A 94 -6.98 -2.34 15.05
CA ALA A 94 -6.16 -1.58 14.11
C ALA A 94 -4.98 -0.87 14.81
N ASN A 95 -5.20 -0.31 15.98
CA ASN A 95 -4.15 0.35 16.76
C ASN A 95 -3.10 -0.64 17.28
N PHE A 96 -3.54 -1.83 17.72
CA PHE A 96 -2.64 -2.92 18.11
C PHE A 96 -1.73 -3.32 16.95
N MET A 97 -2.28 -3.57 15.76
CA MET A 97 -1.48 -3.89 14.56
C MET A 97 -0.49 -2.78 14.19
N ARG A 98 -0.85 -1.50 14.38
CA ARG A 98 0.09 -0.38 14.19
C ARG A 98 1.24 -0.42 15.21
N ALA A 99 0.98 -0.90 16.41
CA ALA A 99 1.94 -0.97 17.51
C ALA A 99 2.93 -2.14 17.40
N THR A 100 2.66 -3.18 16.59
CA THR A 100 3.54 -4.37 16.45
C THR A 100 4.81 -4.10 15.62
N LYS A 101 5.38 -2.90 15.71
CA LYS A 101 6.60 -2.53 14.99
C LYS A 101 7.74 -3.45 15.39
N LYS A 102 8.22 -4.24 14.43
CA LYS A 102 9.40 -5.10 14.63
C LYS A 102 10.59 -4.24 15.06
N THR A 103 11.22 -4.62 16.16
CA THR A 103 12.48 -4.01 16.59
C THR A 103 13.51 -4.13 15.47
N ARG A 104 14.31 -3.08 15.25
CA ARG A 104 15.34 -3.07 14.20
C ARG A 104 16.21 -4.31 14.39
N PRO A 105 16.46 -5.12 13.35
CA PRO A 105 17.38 -6.23 13.45
C PRO A 105 18.72 -5.71 13.96
N VAL A 106 19.18 -6.23 15.10
CA VAL A 106 20.58 -6.06 15.50
C VAL A 106 21.37 -6.87 14.47
N VAL A 107 21.88 -6.20 13.44
CA VAL A 107 22.72 -6.85 12.44
C VAL A 107 24.09 -7.05 13.10
N PRO A 108 24.52 -8.28 13.42
CA PRO A 108 25.89 -8.49 13.86
C PRO A 108 26.81 -8.03 12.73
N SER A 109 27.90 -7.34 13.06
CA SER A 109 28.95 -7.04 12.09
C SER A 109 29.39 -8.35 11.44
N ARG A 110 29.04 -8.54 10.16
CA ARG A 110 29.31 -9.78 9.44
C ARG A 110 30.82 -10.06 9.45
N PRO A 111 31.26 -11.26 9.86
CA PRO A 111 32.63 -11.69 9.62
C PRO A 111 32.92 -11.69 8.10
N ARG A 112 34.14 -11.28 7.74
CA ARG A 112 34.58 -11.01 6.35
C ARG A 112 34.53 -12.22 5.40
N TYR A 113 34.18 -13.41 5.90
CA TYR A 113 34.25 -14.68 5.15
C TYR A 113 32.95 -15.07 4.42
N TRP A 114 31.78 -14.49 4.74
CA TRP A 114 30.53 -14.83 4.05
C TRP A 114 30.32 -13.99 2.79
N ARG A 115 30.93 -14.41 1.66
CA ARG A 115 30.65 -13.87 0.31
C ARG A 115 29.79 -14.88 -0.47
N GLY A 116 28.50 -14.94 -0.14
CA GLY A 116 27.51 -15.64 -0.97
C GLY A 116 27.30 -14.88 -2.29
N ASN A 117 27.33 -15.59 -3.41
CA ASN A 117 27.07 -15.02 -4.74
C ASN A 117 25.63 -14.53 -4.81
N ARG A 118 25.44 -13.21 -4.87
CA ARG A 118 24.11 -12.60 -4.95
C ARG A 118 23.63 -12.78 -6.39
N SER A 119 22.78 -13.76 -6.64
CA SER A 119 22.09 -13.88 -7.93
C SER A 119 21.34 -12.57 -8.18
N SER A 120 21.56 -12.01 -9.37
CA SER A 120 21.22 -10.67 -9.81
C SER A 120 19.72 -10.48 -10.10
N SER A 121 18.82 -11.07 -9.32
CA SER A 121 17.37 -10.94 -9.54
C SER A 121 16.75 -9.66 -8.95
N GLY A 122 17.53 -8.59 -8.77
CA GLY A 122 17.00 -7.37 -8.16
C GLY A 122 18.00 -6.24 -7.99
N ARG A 123 18.56 -5.71 -9.07
CA ARG A 123 19.10 -4.35 -9.06
C ARG A 123 19.09 -3.76 -10.46
N ALA A 124 18.19 -2.80 -10.70
CA ALA A 124 18.32 -1.88 -11.80
C ALA A 124 19.74 -1.29 -11.77
N ALA A 125 20.50 -1.53 -12.83
CA ALA A 125 21.84 -1.01 -12.99
C ALA A 125 21.76 0.52 -12.95
N ARG A 126 22.28 1.14 -11.89
CA ARG A 126 22.65 2.56 -11.94
C ARG A 126 24.01 2.60 -12.64
N PRO A 127 24.14 3.13 -13.86
CA PRO A 127 25.47 3.29 -14.43
C PRO A 127 26.23 4.31 -13.59
N ALA A 128 27.38 3.89 -13.08
CA ALA A 128 28.34 4.78 -12.44
C ALA A 128 28.93 5.69 -13.53
N ILE A 129 28.42 6.92 -13.64
CA ILE A 129 29.17 7.99 -14.30
C ILE A 129 30.42 8.23 -13.44
N SER A 130 31.54 7.69 -13.91
CA SER A 130 32.87 8.04 -13.46
C SER A 130 33.08 9.53 -13.75
N ARG A 131 32.86 10.37 -12.75
CA ARG A 131 33.34 11.75 -12.77
C ARG A 131 34.86 11.69 -12.63
N ARG A 132 35.57 11.49 -13.75
CA ARG A 132 36.98 11.90 -13.83
C ARG A 132 37.02 13.38 -13.47
N SER A 133 37.65 13.68 -12.34
CA SER A 133 38.00 15.02 -11.91
C SER A 133 38.79 15.70 -13.04
N ARG A 134 38.13 16.63 -13.75
CA ARG A 134 38.84 17.55 -14.63
C ARG A 134 39.74 18.42 -13.73
N PRO A 135 41.04 18.56 -14.02
CA PRO A 135 41.87 19.49 -13.27
C PRO A 135 41.36 20.92 -13.48
N ARG A 136 41.21 21.67 -12.38
CA ARG A 136 40.84 23.08 -12.40
C ARG A 136 41.93 23.88 -13.14
N PRO A 137 41.58 24.79 -14.08
CA PRO A 137 42.57 25.70 -14.62
C PRO A 137 43.09 26.61 -13.51
N ARG A 138 44.41 26.66 -13.36
CA ARG A 138 45.12 27.55 -12.42
C ARG A 138 44.86 28.99 -12.88
N ALA A 139 44.17 29.79 -12.06
CA ALA A 139 44.07 31.23 -12.29
C ALA A 139 45.49 31.82 -12.27
N ARG A 140 45.92 32.45 -13.37
CA ARG A 140 47.12 33.29 -13.39
C ARG A 140 46.81 34.55 -12.59
N SER A 141 47.53 34.75 -11.49
CA SER A 141 47.62 36.05 -10.82
C SER A 141 48.36 37.02 -11.74
N SER A 142 47.67 38.01 -12.30
CA SER A 142 48.33 39.18 -12.87
C SER A 142 48.52 40.20 -11.75
N THR A 143 49.74 40.25 -11.22
CA THR A 143 50.21 41.38 -10.43
C THR A 143 51.09 42.25 -11.32
N ALA A 144 50.85 43.56 -11.23
CA ALA A 144 51.76 44.69 -11.43
C ALA A 144 51.68 45.52 -12.72
N ALA A 145 51.61 46.84 -12.43
CA ALA A 145 52.08 48.03 -13.17
C ALA A 145 51.30 48.41 -14.44
N ASN A 146 50.84 49.64 -14.64
CA ASN A 146 51.19 50.96 -14.10
C ASN A 146 49.97 51.88 -14.27
#